data_AF-A0AAN0M100-F1
#
_entry.id   AF-A0AAN0M100-F1
#
_cell.length_a   1.000
_cell.length_b   1.000
_cell.length_c   1.000
_cell.angle_alpha   90.00
_cell.angle_beta   90.00
_cell.angle_gamma   90.00
#
_symmetry.space_group_name_H-M   'P 1'
#
loop_
_entity.id
_entity.type
_entity.pdbx_description
1 polymer ?
#
loop_
_entity_poly.entity_id
_entity_poly.type
_entity_poly.pdbx_seq_one_letter_code
_entity_poly.pdbx_strand_id
1 'polypeptide(L)'
;MQNQLIGEYKPKVDYMDRILKSKSLVTITQIAKDYGMSGQALNKLLHKLGVQFKQSDQWLLYQKHRAKGYTHSETVVIEDAIGLEKTVMNTKWTQKGRLFLYDLLKDNGVLPIIEQENKHD
;
A
#
# COMPACT_ATOMS: atom_id res chain seq x y z
N MET A 1 -47.23 15.59 -2.20
CA MET A 1 -46.64 14.24 -2.26
C MET A 1 -46.16 13.99 -3.68
N GLN A 2 -44.84 13.94 -3.90
CA GLN A 2 -44.23 13.24 -5.02
C GLN A 2 -42.79 12.91 -4.62
N ASN A 3 -42.56 11.64 -4.33
CA ASN A 3 -41.27 11.02 -4.09
C ASN A 3 -40.42 11.12 -5.35
N GLN A 4 -39.17 11.61 -5.25
CA GLN A 4 -38.06 11.02 -5.99
C GLN A 4 -36.81 10.99 -5.11
N LEU A 5 -36.48 9.75 -4.75
CA LEU A 5 -35.28 9.26 -4.09
C LEU A 5 -34.03 9.96 -4.64
N ILE A 6 -33.49 10.93 -3.90
CA ILE A 6 -32.08 11.28 -4.03
C ILE A 6 -31.35 10.07 -3.44
N GLY A 7 -31.03 9.12 -4.31
CA GLY A 7 -30.06 8.09 -3.99
C GLY A 7 -28.75 8.79 -3.72
N GLU A 8 -28.52 9.13 -2.44
CA GLU A 8 -27.18 9.32 -1.90
C GLU A 8 -26.45 7.99 -2.09
N TYR A 9 -25.97 7.74 -3.31
CA TYR A 9 -24.89 6.80 -3.54
C TYR A 9 -23.65 7.43 -2.92
N LYS A 10 -23.57 7.36 -1.58
CA LYS A 10 -22.38 7.70 -0.82
C LYS A 10 -21.24 6.88 -1.39
N PRO A 11 -20.14 7.47 -1.89
CA PRO A 11 -18.98 6.72 -2.35
C PRO A 11 -18.20 6.20 -1.13
N LYS A 12 -18.86 5.46 -0.23
CA LYS A 12 -18.25 4.86 0.96
C LYS A 12 -17.57 3.52 0.68
N VAL A 13 -17.60 3.05 -0.57
CA VAL A 13 -17.08 1.74 -0.99
C VAL A 13 -15.93 1.83 -2.00
N ASP A 14 -15.36 3.01 -2.29
CA ASP A 14 -14.50 3.12 -3.48
C ASP A 14 -13.07 2.58 -3.30
N TYR A 15 -12.43 2.76 -2.14
CA TYR A 15 -11.00 2.38 -2.01
C TYR A 15 -10.78 0.86 -1.90
N MET A 16 -11.55 0.17 -1.05
CA MET A 16 -11.48 -1.30 -0.94
C MET A 16 -11.88 -1.98 -2.25
N ASP A 17 -12.93 -1.50 -2.92
CA ASP A 17 -13.37 -2.07 -4.20
C ASP A 17 -12.32 -1.90 -5.29
N ARG A 18 -11.64 -0.75 -5.34
CA ARG A 18 -10.51 -0.52 -6.26
C ARG A 18 -9.35 -1.47 -6.00
N ILE A 19 -9.04 -1.75 -4.73
CA ILE A 19 -8.03 -2.76 -4.37
C ILE A 19 -8.49 -4.15 -4.82
N LEU A 20 -9.72 -4.53 -4.53
CA LEU A 20 -10.22 -5.87 -4.84
C LEU A 20 -10.32 -6.15 -6.36
N LYS A 21 -10.48 -5.12 -7.20
CA LYS A 21 -10.57 -5.26 -8.66
C LYS A 21 -9.22 -5.46 -9.38
N SER A 22 -8.10 -5.03 -8.79
CA SER A 22 -6.78 -5.18 -9.42
C SER A 22 -6.15 -6.54 -9.11
N LYS A 23 -5.33 -7.08 -10.03
CA LYS A 23 -4.52 -8.29 -9.81
C LYS A 23 -3.02 -8.01 -9.76
N SER A 24 -2.62 -6.76 -9.94
CA SER A 24 -1.22 -6.37 -10.10
C SER A 24 -0.49 -6.29 -8.77
N LEU A 25 0.82 -6.55 -8.79
CA LEU A 25 1.72 -6.20 -7.70
C LEU A 25 1.93 -4.69 -7.67
N VAL A 26 1.92 -4.10 -6.48
CA VAL A 26 2.08 -2.65 -6.31
C VAL A 26 3.30 -2.32 -5.47
N THR A 27 3.97 -1.23 -5.81
CA THR A 27 5.12 -0.74 -5.03
C THR A 27 4.64 -0.06 -3.75
N ILE A 28 5.50 -0.01 -2.73
CA ILE A 28 5.19 0.75 -1.52
C ILE A 28 4.95 2.24 -1.81
N THR A 29 5.63 2.80 -2.82
CA THR A 29 5.45 4.19 -3.22
C THR A 29 4.06 4.45 -3.80
N GLN A 30 3.51 3.53 -4.60
CA GLN A 30 2.14 3.63 -5.11
C GLN A 30 1.14 3.62 -3.95
N ILE A 31 1.30 2.71 -2.99
CA ILE A 31 0.43 2.64 -1.81
C ILE A 31 0.57 3.94 -0.99
N ALA A 32 1.79 4.41 -0.74
CA ALA A 32 2.05 5.61 0.04
C ALA A 32 1.35 6.87 -0.52
N LYS A 33 1.23 6.98 -1.84
CA LYS A 33 0.51 8.09 -2.48
C LYS A 33 -0.98 8.13 -2.13
N ASP A 34 -1.61 6.97 -1.94
CA ASP A 34 -3.00 6.91 -1.50
C ASP A 34 -3.20 7.52 -0.10
N TYR A 35 -2.14 7.60 0.71
CA TYR A 35 -2.14 8.15 2.07
C TYR A 35 -1.44 9.51 2.15
N GLY A 36 -1.11 10.14 1.02
CA GLY A 36 -0.46 11.45 1.00
C GLY A 36 0.97 11.46 1.54
N MET A 37 1.65 10.32 1.52
CA MET A 37 3.01 10.19 2.06
C MET A 37 4.01 9.69 1.02
N SER A 38 5.30 9.87 1.31
CA SER A 38 6.37 9.27 0.51
C SER A 38 6.51 7.78 0.82
N GLY A 39 7.02 7.00 -0.13
CA GLY A 39 7.33 5.57 0.11
C GLY A 39 8.31 5.38 1.28
N GLN A 40 9.25 6.32 1.47
CA GLN A 40 10.16 6.30 2.61
C GLN A 40 9.44 6.51 3.94
N ALA A 41 8.48 7.45 4.00
CA ALA A 41 7.69 7.71 5.20
C ALA A 41 6.83 6.49 5.56
N LEU A 42 6.15 5.89 4.57
CA LEU A 42 5.35 4.69 4.80
C LEU A 42 6.23 3.52 5.24
N ASN A 43 7.39 3.31 4.61
CA ASN A 43 8.32 2.26 5.02
C ASN A 43 8.77 2.41 6.49
N LYS A 44 9.09 3.64 6.93
CA LYS A 44 9.45 3.94 8.31
C LYS A 44 8.29 3.67 9.27
N LEU A 45 7.07 4.05 8.91
CA LEU A 45 5.88 3.78 9.70
C LEU A 45 5.65 2.27 9.87
N LEU A 46 5.68 1.52 8.75
CA LEU A 46 5.53 0.07 8.79
C LEU A 46 6.64 -0.63 9.58
N HIS A 47 7.85 -0.08 9.57
CA HIS A 47 8.93 -0.55 10.45
C HIS A 47 8.60 -0.36 11.92
N LYS A 48 8.15 0.84 12.30
CA LYS A 48 7.73 1.18 13.67
C LYS A 48 6.57 0.30 14.15
N LEU A 49 5.62 -0.02 13.26
CA LEU A 49 4.50 -0.93 13.53
C LEU A 49 4.90 -2.42 13.52
N GLY A 50 6.20 -2.71 13.33
CA GLY A 50 6.73 -4.07 13.33
C GLY A 50 6.21 -4.90 12.16
N VAL A 51 5.96 -4.32 10.99
CA VAL A 51 5.52 -5.04 9.79
C VAL A 51 6.71 -5.55 8.99
N GLN A 52 7.72 -4.69 8.81
CA GLN A 52 8.86 -4.95 7.95
C GLN A 52 10.15 -4.34 8.50
N PHE A 53 11.28 -4.77 7.99
CA PHE A 53 12.61 -4.26 8.31
C PHE A 53 13.42 -4.10 7.02
N LYS A 54 14.47 -3.27 7.07
CA LYS A 54 15.37 -3.06 5.93
C LYS A 54 16.59 -3.98 6.04
N GLN A 55 16.90 -4.70 4.98
CA GLN A 55 18.10 -5.54 4.85
C GLN A 55 18.64 -5.43 3.43
N SER A 56 19.93 -5.11 3.29
CA SER A 56 20.62 -5.01 1.98
C SER A 56 19.84 -4.20 0.95
N ASP A 57 19.36 -3.02 1.35
CA ASP A 57 18.52 -2.11 0.55
C ASP A 57 17.11 -2.58 0.16
N GLN A 58 16.71 -3.79 0.57
CA GLN A 58 15.36 -4.30 0.40
C GLN A 58 14.55 -4.20 1.71
N TRP A 59 13.26 -3.92 1.60
CA TRP A 59 12.33 -4.02 2.74
C TRP A 59 11.70 -5.40 2.79
N LEU A 60 11.86 -6.12 3.90
CA LEU A 60 11.38 -7.49 4.06
C LEU A 60 10.40 -7.58 5.24
N LEU A 61 9.40 -8.45 5.14
CA LEU A 61 8.46 -8.69 6.22
C LEU A 61 9.13 -9.40 7.41
N TYR A 62 8.77 -9.00 8.63
CA TYR A 62 9.12 -9.78 9.82
C TYR A 62 8.50 -11.19 9.77
N GLN A 63 9.09 -12.12 10.52
CA GLN A 63 8.69 -13.53 10.54
C GLN A 63 7.19 -13.73 10.77
N LYS A 64 6.57 -12.94 11.66
CA LYS A 64 5.13 -12.98 11.95
C LYS A 64 4.21 -12.72 10.74
N HIS A 65 4.76 -12.19 9.63
CA HIS A 65 4.00 -11.81 8.44
C HIS A 65 4.48 -12.48 7.14
N ARG A 66 5.71 -13.02 7.10
CA ARG A 66 6.37 -13.53 5.87
C ARG A 66 5.56 -14.60 5.10
N ALA A 67 4.82 -15.47 5.79
CA ALA A 67 4.08 -16.58 5.16
C ALA A 67 2.61 -16.26 4.79
N LYS A 68 2.18 -14.99 4.93
CA LYS A 68 0.76 -14.63 4.75
C LYS A 68 0.39 -14.23 3.31
N GLY A 69 1.37 -14.21 2.39
CA GLY A 69 1.16 -13.84 0.98
C GLY A 69 0.94 -12.34 0.75
N TYR A 70 1.49 -11.49 1.62
CA TYR A 70 1.32 -10.04 1.54
C TYR A 70 2.28 -9.35 0.56
N THR A 71 3.42 -9.97 0.27
CA THR A 71 4.45 -9.40 -0.59
C THR A 71 5.01 -10.43 -1.56
N HIS A 72 5.58 -9.95 -2.65
CA HIS A 72 6.38 -10.71 -3.60
C HIS A 72 7.72 -10.00 -3.80
N SER A 73 8.81 -10.76 -3.90
CA SER A 73 10.12 -10.20 -4.25
C SER A 73 10.29 -10.29 -5.76
N GLU A 74 10.57 -9.17 -6.39
CA GLU A 74 10.85 -9.08 -7.82
C GLU A 74 12.34 -8.77 -8.00
N THR A 75 13.02 -9.58 -8.81
CA THR A 75 14.41 -9.36 -9.18
C THR A 75 14.45 -8.53 -10.45
N VAL A 76 15.16 -7.41 -10.41
CA VAL A 76 15.29 -6.46 -11.52
C VAL A 76 16.77 -6.24 -11.80
N VAL A 77 17.16 -6.29 -13.07
CA VAL A 77 18.49 -5.86 -13.50
C VAL A 77 18.42 -4.37 -13.78
N ILE A 78 19.28 -3.60 -13.12
CA ILE A 78 19.44 -2.16 -13.35
C ILE A 78 20.84 -1.91 -13.89
N GLU A 79 20.97 -0.98 -14.81
CA GLU A 79 22.26 -0.51 -15.31
C GLU A 79 22.66 0.76 -14.53
N ASP A 80 23.91 0.83 -14.07
CA ASP A 80 24.42 2.03 -13.42
C ASP A 80 24.90 3.09 -14.46
N ALA A 81 25.33 4.25 -13.98
CA ALA A 81 25.70 5.37 -14.84
C ALA A 81 26.94 5.11 -15.73
N ILE A 82 27.69 4.03 -15.48
CA ILE A 82 28.87 3.64 -16.26
C ILE A 82 28.64 2.37 -17.09
N GLY A 83 27.39 1.89 -17.17
CA GLY A 83 26.99 0.75 -17.98
C GLY A 83 27.17 -0.61 -17.31
N LEU A 84 27.43 -0.65 -16.00
CA LEU A 84 27.53 -1.91 -15.27
C LEU A 84 26.15 -2.37 -14.83
N GLU A 85 25.82 -3.61 -15.17
CA GLU A 85 24.61 -4.26 -14.71
C GLU A 85 24.71 -4.65 -13.23
N LYS A 86 23.68 -4.29 -12.49
CA LYS A 86 23.47 -4.68 -11.09
C LYS A 86 22.12 -5.34 -10.96
N THR A 87 22.09 -6.52 -10.36
CA THR A 87 20.84 -7.17 -9.97
C THR A 87 20.37 -6.62 -8.62
N VAL A 88 19.13 -6.15 -8.54
CA VAL A 88 18.50 -5.67 -7.31
C VAL A 88 17.18 -6.41 -7.05
N MET A 89 16.86 -6.64 -5.78
CA MET A 89 15.57 -7.21 -5.39
C MET A 89 14.68 -6.13 -4.77
N ASN A 90 13.46 -6.04 -5.27
CA ASN A 90 12.45 -5.13 -4.80
C ASN A 90 11.28 -5.90 -4.18
N THR A 91 10.77 -5.39 -3.07
CA THR A 91 9.55 -5.93 -2.46
C THR A 91 8.34 -5.19 -2.98
N LYS A 92 7.47 -5.91 -3.67
CA LYS A 92 6.15 -5.43 -4.07
C LYS A 92 5.06 -6.06 -3.19
N TRP A 93 3.95 -5.35 -3.05
CA TRP A 93 2.81 -5.75 -2.24
C TRP A 93 1.75 -6.38 -3.13
N THR A 94 1.17 -7.46 -2.63
CA THR A 94 -0.03 -8.05 -3.24
C THR A 94 -1.26 -7.26 -2.83
N GLN A 95 -2.39 -7.46 -3.49
CA GLN A 95 -3.65 -6.85 -3.05
C GLN A 95 -4.06 -7.31 -1.65
N LYS A 96 -3.81 -8.58 -1.31
CA LYS A 96 -3.98 -9.09 0.06
C LYS A 96 -3.11 -8.34 1.06
N GLY A 97 -1.86 -8.04 0.69
CA GLY A 97 -0.97 -7.20 1.48
C GLY A 97 -1.49 -5.77 1.61
N ARG A 98 -2.04 -5.19 0.55
CA ARG A 98 -2.60 -3.84 0.56
C ARG A 98 -3.85 -3.73 1.46
N LEU A 99 -4.72 -4.75 1.46
CA LEU A 99 -5.83 -4.84 2.41
C LEU A 99 -5.33 -4.91 3.85
N PHE A 100 -4.36 -5.78 4.13
CA PHE A 100 -3.72 -5.83 5.45
C PHE A 100 -3.14 -4.48 5.88
N LEU A 101 -2.49 -3.76 4.97
CA LEU A 101 -1.97 -2.42 5.26
C LEU A 101 -3.09 -1.42 5.53
N TYR A 102 -4.19 -1.48 4.78
CA TYR A 102 -5.33 -0.61 5.04
C TYR A 102 -5.90 -0.80 6.44
N ASP A 103 -6.20 -2.05 6.82
CA ASP A 103 -6.74 -2.35 8.14
C ASP A 103 -5.77 -1.90 9.25
N LEU A 104 -4.49 -2.25 9.11
CA LEU A 104 -3.46 -1.85 10.06
C LEU A 104 -3.33 -0.32 10.20
N LEU A 105 -3.28 0.40 9.08
CA LEU A 105 -3.09 1.85 9.10
C LEU A 105 -4.33 2.55 9.67
N LYS A 106 -5.52 2.07 9.32
CA LYS A 106 -6.79 2.54 9.87
C LYS A 106 -6.86 2.36 11.38
N ASP A 107 -6.47 1.20 11.89
CA ASP A 107 -6.39 0.92 13.34
C ASP A 107 -5.38 1.85 14.05
N ASN A 108 -4.41 2.38 13.32
CA ASN A 108 -3.43 3.36 13.80
C ASN A 108 -3.80 4.82 13.46
N GLY A 109 -5.05 5.08 13.06
CA GLY A 109 -5.55 6.43 12.78
C GLY A 109 -5.07 7.05 11.46
N VAL A 110 -4.45 6.26 10.58
CA VAL A 110 -3.94 6.69 9.28
C VAL A 110 -4.87 6.21 8.18
N LEU A 111 -5.68 7.13 7.65
CA LEU A 111 -6.64 6.84 6.57
C LEU A 111 -6.06 7.25 5.20
N PRO A 112 -6.49 6.62 4.09
CA PRO A 112 -6.16 7.12 2.76
C PRO A 112 -6.82 8.49 2.51
N ILE A 113 -6.21 9.33 1.67
CA ILE A 113 -6.67 10.71 1.39
C ILE A 113 -8.16 10.74 0.99
N ILE A 114 -8.56 9.83 0.12
CA ILE A 114 -9.96 9.72 -0.35
C ILE A 114 -10.97 9.50 0.79
N GLU A 115 -10.54 8.94 1.92
CA GLU A 115 -11.38 8.78 3.12
C GLU A 115 -11.23 9.92 4.12
N GLN A 116 -10.17 10.74 4.01
CA GLN A 116 -9.98 11.94 4.83
C GLN A 116 -10.85 13.09 4.34
N GLU A 117 -11.00 13.25 3.02
CA GLU A 117 -11.79 14.33 2.40
C GLU A 117 -13.28 14.27 2.78
N ASN A 118 -13.81 13.07 3.09
CA ASN A 118 -15.20 12.86 3.52
C ASN A 118 -15.50 13.29 4.98
N LYS A 119 -14.58 13.95 5.69
CA LYS A 119 -14.77 14.42 7.08
C LYS A 119 -15.02 15.93 7.19
N HIS A 120 -15.16 16.65 6.08
CA HIS A 120 -15.30 18.11 6.09
C HIS A 120 -16.64 18.64 5.53
N ASP A 121 -17.64 17.77 5.39
CA ASP A 121 -19.02 18.14 5.05
C ASP A 121 -19.99 17.90 6.21
#